data_AF-A0A7X1CAI2-F1
#
_entry.id   AF-A0A7X1CAI2-F1
#
_cell.length_a   1.000
_cell.length_b   1.000
_cell.length_c   1.000
_cell.angle_alpha   90.00
_cell.angle_beta   90.00
_cell.angle_gamma   90.00
#
_symmetry.space_group_name_H-M   'P 1'
#
loop_
_entity.id
_entity.type
_entity.pdbx_description
1 polymer ?
#
loop_
_entity_poly.entity_id
_entity_poly.type
_entity_poly.pdbx_seq_one_letter_code
_entity_poly.pdbx_strand_id
1 'polypeptide(L)'
;MPIELNDKQKVAYANWQYKAPEVGQPINLPKVGTVGYVSEVIDNKKTGEQAYIITPKKLPKKPTASDLNQVVNVTILYRGSTEPGKGDDWVKDWINTDLPIGNQVIGGGQKMPPAQLKSAAQTLDTAMNRYKNATFDIYGHSLGSMNGQYAISDTKYPDRIHAAYLYEGPNIHSVLNDKQQRTAETLKNRIFNYIDDKDYIAIGYTNASMVGMLIR
;
A
#
# COMPACT_ATOMS: atom_id res chain seq x y z
N MET A 1 -15.95 -1.17 14.01
CA MET A 1 -16.14 -1.12 12.55
C MET A 1 -15.07 -0.20 11.96
N PRO A 2 -14.54 -0.48 10.77
CA PRO A 2 -13.66 0.45 10.05
C PRO A 2 -14.37 1.79 9.88
N ILE A 3 -13.62 2.90 9.84
CA ILE A 3 -14.21 4.21 9.56
C ILE A 3 -14.56 4.26 8.08
N GLU A 4 -15.83 4.48 7.77
CA GLU A 4 -16.27 4.68 6.39
C GLU A 4 -15.84 6.06 5.90
N LEU A 5 -14.93 6.08 4.93
CA LEU A 5 -14.43 7.28 4.27
C LEU A 5 -15.01 7.40 2.87
N ASN A 6 -15.40 8.60 2.46
CA ASN A 6 -15.68 8.87 1.05
C ASN A 6 -14.38 8.96 0.25
N ASP A 7 -14.47 9.00 -1.08
CA ASP A 7 -13.28 8.87 -1.93
C ASP A 7 -12.29 10.03 -1.74
N LYS A 8 -12.76 11.26 -1.55
CA LYS A 8 -11.90 12.41 -1.21
C LYS A 8 -11.17 12.21 0.12
N GLN A 9 -11.83 11.62 1.11
CA GLN A 9 -11.23 11.32 2.40
C GLN A 9 -10.24 10.16 2.31
N LYS A 10 -10.51 9.12 1.51
CA LYS A 10 -9.58 8.02 1.25
C LYS A 10 -8.29 8.52 0.58
N VAL A 11 -8.39 9.41 -0.41
CA VAL A 11 -7.23 10.06 -1.03
C VAL A 11 -6.45 10.89 0.00
N ALA A 12 -7.15 11.71 0.79
CA ALA A 12 -6.53 12.48 1.86
C ALA A 12 -5.83 11.58 2.89
N TYR A 13 -6.38 10.38 3.15
CA TYR A 13 -5.79 9.39 4.03
C TYR A 13 -4.54 8.75 3.41
N ALA A 14 -4.58 8.32 2.14
CA ALA A 14 -3.41 7.82 1.42
C ALA A 14 -2.25 8.83 1.44
N ASN A 15 -2.55 10.11 1.24
CA ASN A 15 -1.56 11.21 1.23
C ASN A 15 -0.85 11.43 2.57
N TRP A 16 -1.35 10.87 3.68
CA TRP A 16 -0.61 10.90 4.96
C TRP A 16 0.74 10.18 4.88
N GLN A 17 0.92 9.26 3.92
CA GLN A 17 2.21 8.60 3.69
C GLN A 17 3.36 9.60 3.47
N TYR A 18 3.09 10.79 2.92
CA TYR A 18 4.11 11.78 2.61
C TYR A 18 4.41 12.73 3.77
N LYS A 19 3.59 12.73 4.82
CA LYS A 19 3.77 13.58 5.99
C LYS A 19 4.80 13.05 6.99
N ALA A 20 5.32 11.85 6.75
CA ALA A 20 6.26 11.16 7.63
C ALA A 20 5.82 11.12 9.11
N PRO A 21 4.61 10.59 9.41
CA PRO A 21 4.09 10.63 10.76
C PRO A 21 4.87 9.72 11.71
N GLU A 22 4.90 10.10 12.99
CA GLU A 22 5.64 9.41 14.05
C GLU A 22 4.76 8.46 14.87
N VAL A 23 5.37 7.50 15.56
CA VAL A 23 4.66 6.57 16.44
C VAL A 23 3.87 7.32 17.51
N GLY A 24 2.59 6.97 17.65
CA GLY A 24 1.65 7.56 18.59
C GLY A 24 0.97 8.85 18.11
N GLN A 25 1.32 9.33 16.91
CA GLN A 25 0.68 10.49 16.28
C GLN A 25 -0.74 10.15 15.80
N PRO A 26 -1.74 11.00 16.08
CA PRO A 26 -3.08 10.85 15.49
C PRO A 26 -3.06 11.22 14.00
N ILE A 27 -3.76 10.42 13.19
CA ILE A 27 -4.07 10.75 11.80
C ILE A 27 -5.38 11.52 11.78
N ASN A 28 -5.32 12.78 11.36
CA ASN A 28 -6.48 13.66 11.29
C ASN A 28 -6.88 13.92 9.84
N LEU A 29 -8.16 13.70 9.52
CA LEU A 29 -8.73 14.05 8.23
C LEU A 29 -9.69 15.24 8.37
N PRO A 30 -9.67 16.21 7.43
CA PRO A 30 -10.58 17.34 7.43
C PRO A 30 -12.05 16.88 7.47
N LYS A 31 -12.86 17.51 8.34
CA LYS A 31 -14.30 17.22 8.51
C LYS A 31 -14.63 15.80 9.00
N VAL A 32 -13.63 15.00 9.35
CA VAL A 32 -13.80 13.66 9.97
C VAL A 32 -13.26 13.65 11.40
N GLY A 33 -12.09 14.26 11.62
CA GLY A 33 -11.37 14.18 12.89
C GLY A 33 -10.32 13.08 12.89
N THR A 34 -10.03 12.51 14.07
CA THR A 34 -9.03 11.45 14.23
C THR A 34 -9.54 10.14 13.65
N VAL A 35 -8.84 9.60 12.65
CA VAL A 35 -9.18 8.32 12.02
C VAL A 35 -8.31 7.15 12.48
N GLY A 36 -7.29 7.44 13.28
CA GLY A 36 -6.44 6.41 13.89
C GLY A 36 -5.16 6.99 14.46
N TYR A 37 -4.28 6.12 14.92
CA TYR A 37 -2.99 6.46 15.51
C TYR A 37 -1.90 5.59 14.90
N VAL A 38 -0.76 6.20 14.57
CA VAL A 38 0.40 5.45 14.08
C VAL A 38 0.89 4.52 15.20
N SER A 39 0.87 3.22 14.97
CA SER A 39 1.39 2.22 15.90
C SER A 39 2.85 1.86 15.59
N GLU A 40 3.24 1.94 14.32
CA GLU A 40 4.58 1.57 13.87
C GLU A 40 4.96 2.36 12.60
N VAL A 41 6.26 2.67 12.49
CA VAL A 41 6.87 3.32 11.33
C VAL A 41 7.95 2.38 10.79
N ILE A 42 7.84 2.04 9.51
CA ILE A 42 8.80 1.20 8.78
C ILE A 42 9.62 2.13 7.90
N ASP A 43 10.94 2.02 7.98
CA ASP A 43 11.90 2.76 7.13
C ASP A 43 13.11 1.87 6.83
N ASN A 44 12.92 0.92 5.91
CA ASN A 44 13.94 -0.05 5.54
C ASN A 44 14.88 0.52 4.48
N LYS A 45 15.98 1.13 4.93
CA LYS A 45 16.99 1.73 4.04
C LYS A 45 17.63 0.76 3.05
N LYS A 46 17.64 -0.55 3.34
CA LYS A 46 18.22 -1.55 2.43
C LYS A 46 17.33 -1.82 1.22
N THR A 47 16.01 -1.76 1.41
CA THR A 47 15.03 -2.09 0.36
C THR A 47 14.37 -0.83 -0.21
N GLY A 48 14.45 0.31 0.48
CA GLY A 48 13.75 1.54 0.14
C GLY A 48 12.30 1.57 0.63
N GLU A 49 11.84 0.55 1.35
CA GLU A 49 10.47 0.49 1.84
C GLU A 49 10.26 1.52 2.97
N GLN A 50 9.18 2.28 2.84
CA GLN A 50 8.65 3.09 3.93
C GLN A 50 7.16 2.83 4.06
N ALA A 51 6.69 2.60 5.28
CA ALA A 51 5.28 2.32 5.56
C ALA A 51 4.87 2.76 6.96
N TYR A 52 3.58 2.96 7.15
CA TYR A 52 3.00 3.36 8.43
C TYR A 52 1.87 2.42 8.79
N ILE A 53 1.92 1.81 9.97
CA ILE A 53 0.84 0.98 10.50
C ILE A 53 -0.01 1.85 11.42
N ILE A 54 -1.32 1.84 11.19
CA ILE A 54 -2.30 2.64 11.94
C ILE A 54 -3.29 1.72 12.63
N THR A 55 -3.53 2.00 13.91
CA THR A 55 -4.56 1.34 14.72
C THR A 55 -5.68 2.32 15.10
N PRO A 56 -6.93 1.86 15.28
CA PRO A 56 -8.07 2.71 15.63
C PRO A 56 -7.90 3.47 16.95
N LYS A 57 -7.10 2.91 17.87
CA LYS A 57 -6.80 3.49 19.17
C LYS A 57 -5.29 3.62 19.35
N LYS A 58 -4.89 4.62 20.14
CA LYS A 58 -3.50 4.78 20.55
C LYS A 58 -3.11 3.64 21.48
N LEU A 59 -2.11 2.86 21.08
CA LEU A 59 -1.57 1.80 21.92
C LEU A 59 -0.62 2.40 22.98
N PRO A 60 -0.50 1.76 24.15
CA PRO A 60 0.55 2.11 25.11
C PRO A 60 1.93 1.80 24.51
N LYS A 61 2.99 2.44 25.03
CA LYS A 61 4.38 2.28 24.53
C LYS A 61 4.85 0.82 24.46
N LYS A 62 4.34 -0.02 25.36
CA LYS A 62 4.61 -1.46 25.42
C LYS A 62 3.27 -2.21 25.49
N PRO A 63 2.61 -2.47 24.36
CA PRO A 63 1.31 -3.12 24.34
C PRO A 63 1.41 -4.57 24.80
N THR A 64 0.47 -4.98 25.65
CA THR A 64 0.27 -6.36 26.07
C THR A 64 -0.47 -7.15 24.99
N ALA A 65 -0.54 -8.47 25.12
CA ALA A 65 -1.36 -9.30 24.25
C ALA A 65 -2.86 -8.89 24.28
N SER A 66 -3.36 -8.46 25.45
CA SER A 66 -4.73 -7.96 25.58
C SER A 66 -4.95 -6.69 24.76
N ASP A 67 -4.01 -5.74 24.82
CA ASP A 67 -4.09 -4.49 24.05
C ASP A 67 -4.11 -4.78 22.54
N LEU A 68 -3.27 -5.71 22.07
CA LEU A 68 -3.21 -6.12 20.66
C LEU A 68 -4.47 -6.85 20.22
N ASN A 69 -5.04 -7.71 21.07
CA ASN A 69 -6.23 -8.50 20.76
C ASN A 69 -7.51 -7.65 20.62
N GLN A 70 -7.53 -6.46 21.22
CA GLN A 70 -8.62 -5.48 21.07
C GLN A 70 -8.57 -4.72 19.74
N VAL A 71 -7.46 -4.81 18.99
CA VAL A 71 -7.35 -4.21 17.66
C VAL A 71 -8.05 -5.10 16.64
N VAL A 72 -9.14 -4.57 16.08
CA VAL A 72 -10.02 -5.30 15.13
C VAL A 72 -9.89 -4.82 13.67
N ASN A 73 -9.23 -3.69 13.46
CA ASN A 73 -8.90 -3.16 12.14
C ASN A 73 -7.51 -2.52 12.20
N VAL A 74 -6.73 -2.68 11.15
CA VAL A 74 -5.41 -2.07 10.97
C VAL A 74 -5.34 -1.50 9.57
N THR A 75 -4.80 -0.30 9.43
CA THR A 75 -4.49 0.27 8.11
C THR A 75 -2.98 0.29 7.92
N ILE A 76 -2.50 -0.07 6.73
CA ILE A 76 -1.11 0.14 6.31
C ILE A 76 -1.08 1.17 5.18
N LEU A 77 -0.31 2.24 5.38
CA LEU A 77 0.01 3.22 4.33
C LEU A 77 1.41 2.92 3.79
N TYR A 78 1.52 2.37 2.59
CA TYR A 78 2.80 2.17 1.91
C TYR A 78 3.20 3.42 1.16
N ARG A 79 4.35 4.01 1.51
CA ARG A 79 4.83 5.26 0.93
C ARG A 79 5.26 5.10 -0.52
N GLY A 80 4.81 6.02 -1.38
CA GLY A 80 5.36 6.23 -2.71
C GLY A 80 6.70 6.97 -2.72
N SER A 81 7.27 7.21 -3.90
CA SER A 81 8.47 8.04 -4.03
C SER A 81 8.19 9.49 -3.62
N THR A 82 9.21 10.21 -3.17
CA THR A 82 9.15 11.65 -2.82
C THR A 82 9.14 12.59 -4.00
N GLU A 83 9.48 12.10 -5.20
CA GLU A 83 9.66 12.92 -6.40
C GLU A 83 8.79 12.56 -7.63
N PRO A 84 7.57 12.02 -7.52
CA PRO A 84 6.67 11.97 -8.66
C PRO A 84 6.07 13.38 -8.90
N GLY A 85 6.29 13.95 -10.09
CA GLY A 85 5.58 15.16 -10.56
C GLY A 85 6.34 16.49 -10.51
N LYS A 86 7.67 16.51 -10.47
CA LYS A 86 8.45 17.74 -10.73
C LYS A 86 9.16 17.66 -12.10
N GLY A 87 8.75 18.53 -13.04
CA GLY A 87 9.33 18.62 -14.39
C GLY A 87 8.58 17.81 -15.44
N ASP A 88 8.90 18.01 -16.73
CA ASP A 88 8.20 17.36 -17.86
C ASP A 88 8.55 15.87 -18.04
N ASP A 89 9.67 15.41 -17.45
CA ASP A 89 10.25 14.06 -17.64
C ASP A 89 10.29 13.22 -16.34
N TRP A 90 9.58 13.62 -15.29
CA TRP A 90 9.63 12.97 -13.98
C TRP A 90 9.31 11.45 -13.99
N VAL A 91 8.49 10.98 -14.93
CA VAL A 91 8.24 9.54 -15.13
C VAL A 91 9.48 8.84 -15.68
N LYS A 92 10.23 9.48 -16.59
CA LYS A 92 11.53 8.98 -17.04
C LYS A 92 12.56 9.04 -15.92
N ASP A 93 12.56 10.05 -15.06
CA ASP A 93 13.47 10.13 -13.92
C ASP A 93 13.17 9.04 -12.87
N TRP A 94 11.89 8.78 -12.62
CA TRP A 94 11.43 7.68 -11.77
C TRP A 94 11.80 6.30 -12.32
N ILE A 95 11.72 6.11 -13.64
CA ILE A 95 12.06 4.86 -14.35
C ILE A 95 13.58 4.67 -14.46
N ASN A 96 14.31 5.70 -14.89
CA ASN A 96 15.72 5.60 -15.29
C ASN A 96 16.71 5.85 -14.16
N THR A 97 16.34 6.60 -13.12
CA THR A 97 17.34 7.22 -12.22
C THR A 97 17.06 7.01 -10.74
N ASP A 98 15.79 7.04 -10.29
CA ASP A 98 15.51 7.08 -8.84
C ASP A 98 15.12 5.74 -8.21
N LEU A 99 14.47 4.83 -8.93
CA LEU A 99 13.98 3.58 -8.34
C LEU A 99 14.15 2.35 -9.27
N PRO A 100 14.92 1.32 -8.85
CA PRO A 100 15.13 0.09 -9.63
C PRO A 100 13.83 -0.64 -10.02
N ILE A 101 12.73 -0.36 -9.32
CA ILE A 101 11.43 -1.01 -9.46
C ILE A 101 10.67 -0.52 -10.70
N GLY A 102 10.77 0.77 -11.03
CA GLY A 102 10.10 1.35 -12.19
C GLY A 102 10.57 0.67 -13.48
N ASN A 103 11.88 0.57 -13.66
CA ASN A 103 12.50 -0.17 -14.77
C ASN A 103 12.09 -1.65 -14.84
N GLN A 104 11.94 -2.33 -13.70
CA GLN A 104 11.59 -3.76 -13.68
C GLN A 104 10.15 -4.02 -14.09
N VAL A 105 9.21 -3.17 -13.64
CA VAL A 105 7.78 -3.32 -13.94
C VAL A 105 7.46 -2.85 -15.36
N ILE A 106 8.11 -1.78 -15.83
CA ILE A 106 7.82 -1.16 -17.13
C ILE A 106 8.65 -1.78 -18.25
N GLY A 107 9.90 -2.17 -17.98
CA GLY A 107 10.79 -2.78 -18.98
C GLY A 107 10.59 -4.28 -19.19
N GLY A 108 9.67 -4.93 -18.47
CA GLY A 108 9.41 -6.38 -18.58
C GLY A 108 10.61 -7.28 -18.26
N GLY A 109 11.62 -6.73 -17.56
CA GLY A 109 13.00 -7.21 -17.64
C GLY A 109 13.45 -8.26 -16.61
N GLN A 110 12.67 -8.60 -15.58
CA GLN A 110 13.08 -9.63 -14.61
C GLN A 110 11.97 -10.58 -14.18
N LYS A 111 12.33 -11.88 -14.04
CA LYS A 111 11.49 -12.95 -13.48
C LYS A 111 11.31 -12.87 -11.95
N MET A 112 11.98 -11.95 -11.26
CA MET A 112 11.99 -11.89 -9.78
C MET A 112 11.46 -10.55 -9.27
N PRO A 113 10.61 -10.57 -8.22
CA PRO A 113 10.06 -9.33 -7.69
C PRO A 113 11.13 -8.50 -6.98
N PRO A 114 11.10 -7.17 -7.14
CA PRO A 114 12.03 -6.26 -6.48
C PRO A 114 12.04 -6.41 -4.95
N ALA A 115 13.20 -6.10 -4.35
CA ALA A 115 13.41 -6.25 -2.91
C ALA A 115 12.41 -5.44 -2.06
N GLN A 116 12.02 -4.24 -2.50
CA GLN A 116 11.03 -3.41 -1.80
C GLN A 116 9.64 -4.05 -1.77
N LEU A 117 9.20 -4.67 -2.88
CA LEU A 117 7.90 -5.34 -2.93
C LEU A 117 7.85 -6.52 -1.94
N LYS A 118 8.94 -7.31 -1.89
CA LYS A 118 9.09 -8.38 -0.90
C LYS A 118 9.13 -7.85 0.53
N SER A 119 9.81 -6.73 0.75
CA SER A 119 9.84 -6.03 2.05
C SER A 119 8.43 -5.61 2.47
N ALA A 120 7.66 -5.02 1.56
CA ALA A 120 6.26 -4.63 1.79
C ALA A 120 5.36 -5.83 2.16
N ALA A 121 5.51 -6.96 1.46
CA ALA A 121 4.80 -8.20 1.81
C ALA A 121 5.17 -8.71 3.22
N GLN A 122 6.46 -8.67 3.58
CA GLN A 122 6.91 -9.04 4.92
C GLN A 122 6.35 -8.11 6.00
N THR A 123 6.26 -6.81 5.73
CA THR A 123 5.61 -5.82 6.62
C THR A 123 4.15 -6.17 6.86
N LEU A 124 3.37 -6.47 5.80
CA LEU A 124 1.96 -6.86 5.93
C LEU A 124 1.81 -8.13 6.78
N ASP A 125 2.54 -9.19 6.45
CA ASP A 125 2.47 -10.47 7.17
C ASP A 125 2.91 -10.31 8.64
N THR A 126 3.93 -9.50 8.91
CA THR A 126 4.39 -9.19 10.28
C THR A 126 3.30 -8.46 11.06
N ALA A 127 2.66 -7.45 10.46
CA ALA A 127 1.55 -6.74 11.06
C ALA A 127 0.36 -7.68 11.33
N MET A 128 0.02 -8.55 10.39
CA MET A 128 -1.05 -9.54 10.54
C MET A 128 -0.77 -10.55 11.66
N ASN A 129 0.49 -10.96 11.82
CA ASN A 129 0.92 -11.83 12.93
C ASN A 129 0.83 -11.12 14.29
N ARG A 130 1.12 -9.82 14.31
CA ARG A 130 1.05 -8.98 15.52
C ARG A 130 -0.40 -8.72 15.94
N TYR A 131 -1.27 -8.38 15.00
CA TYR A 131 -2.68 -8.02 15.26
C TYR A 131 -3.63 -9.14 14.84
N LYS A 132 -3.58 -10.30 15.51
CA LYS A 132 -4.23 -11.55 15.04
C LYS A 132 -5.74 -11.47 14.79
N ASN A 133 -6.45 -10.59 15.49
CA ASN A 133 -7.90 -10.43 15.39
C ASN A 133 -8.32 -9.33 14.39
N ALA A 134 -7.35 -8.66 13.76
CA ALA A 134 -7.65 -7.52 12.91
C ALA A 134 -7.90 -7.92 11.46
N THR A 135 -8.79 -7.17 10.82
CA THR A 135 -8.84 -7.02 9.36
C THR A 135 -7.92 -5.89 8.91
N PHE A 136 -7.49 -5.92 7.66
CA PHE A 136 -6.46 -5.03 7.12
C PHE A 136 -6.98 -4.21 5.95
N ASP A 137 -6.80 -2.90 6.04
CA ASP A 137 -6.95 -1.96 4.94
C ASP A 137 -5.57 -1.54 4.44
N ILE A 138 -5.40 -1.50 3.12
CA ILE A 138 -4.13 -1.14 2.50
C ILE A 138 -4.33 0.13 1.68
N TYR A 139 -3.44 1.09 1.85
CA TYR A 139 -3.39 2.28 1.01
C TYR A 139 -1.99 2.47 0.47
N GLY A 140 -1.92 3.02 -0.73
CA GLY A 140 -0.66 3.42 -1.34
C GLY A 140 -0.91 4.30 -2.56
N HIS A 141 -0.02 5.25 -2.78
CA HIS A 141 -0.05 6.08 -3.99
C HIS A 141 1.30 6.00 -4.73
N SER A 142 1.28 6.10 -6.07
CA SER A 142 2.47 5.96 -6.92
C SER A 142 3.17 4.61 -6.66
N LEU A 143 4.47 4.58 -6.39
CA LEU A 143 5.20 3.35 -6.01
C LEU A 143 4.56 2.62 -4.82
N GLY A 144 3.93 3.36 -3.89
CA GLY A 144 3.25 2.78 -2.74
C GLY A 144 2.09 1.88 -3.14
N SER A 145 1.42 2.16 -4.26
CA SER A 145 0.39 1.29 -4.82
C SER A 145 0.97 -0.07 -5.22
N MET A 146 2.16 -0.10 -5.85
CA MET A 146 2.84 -1.35 -6.23
C MET A 146 3.20 -2.20 -5.01
N ASN A 147 3.69 -1.55 -3.94
CA ASN A 147 3.95 -2.20 -2.66
C ASN A 147 2.68 -2.86 -2.11
N GLY A 148 1.55 -2.14 -2.14
CA GLY A 148 0.24 -2.65 -1.74
C GLY A 148 -0.22 -3.84 -2.59
N GLN A 149 -0.21 -3.70 -3.92
CA GLN A 149 -0.58 -4.78 -4.85
C GLN A 149 0.22 -6.06 -4.56
N TYR A 150 1.54 -5.93 -4.39
CA TYR A 150 2.39 -7.10 -4.18
C TYR A 150 2.14 -7.73 -2.80
N ALA A 151 2.08 -6.90 -1.75
CA ALA A 151 1.88 -7.38 -0.38
C ALA A 151 0.59 -8.18 -0.24
N ILE A 152 -0.51 -7.67 -0.81
CA ILE A 152 -1.82 -8.34 -0.79
C ILE A 152 -1.81 -9.63 -1.61
N SER A 153 -1.08 -9.65 -2.73
CA SER A 153 -0.99 -10.83 -3.59
C SER A 153 -0.12 -11.94 -2.97
N ASP A 154 0.88 -11.58 -2.16
CA ASP A 154 1.84 -12.53 -1.55
C ASP A 154 1.44 -13.01 -0.14
N THR A 155 0.49 -12.34 0.52
CA THR A 155 0.15 -12.60 1.92
C THR A 155 -0.31 -14.03 2.20
N LYS A 156 0.01 -14.51 3.40
CA LYS A 156 -0.46 -15.80 3.94
C LYS A 156 -1.90 -15.75 4.46
N TYR A 157 -2.48 -14.56 4.61
CA TYR A 157 -3.78 -14.38 5.25
C TYR A 157 -4.76 -13.56 4.39
N PRO A 158 -5.04 -13.98 3.13
CA PRO A 158 -5.85 -13.20 2.20
C PRO A 158 -7.25 -12.89 2.72
N ASP A 159 -7.86 -13.80 3.49
CA ASP A 159 -9.21 -13.61 4.06
C ASP A 159 -9.31 -12.42 5.02
N ARG A 160 -8.19 -11.97 5.58
CA ARG A 160 -8.12 -10.84 6.51
C ARG A 160 -7.95 -9.49 5.82
N ILE A 161 -7.82 -9.47 4.49
CA ILE A 161 -7.83 -8.25 3.70
C ILE A 161 -9.27 -7.75 3.60
N HIS A 162 -9.53 -6.58 4.16
CA HIS A 162 -10.83 -5.92 4.05
C HIS A 162 -10.93 -5.18 2.72
N ALA A 163 -10.04 -4.22 2.48
CA ALA A 163 -9.96 -3.49 1.22
C ALA A 163 -8.56 -2.95 0.95
N ALA A 164 -8.28 -2.63 -0.31
CA ALA A 164 -7.08 -1.94 -0.74
C ALA A 164 -7.42 -0.79 -1.68
N TYR A 165 -6.93 0.41 -1.36
CA TYR A 165 -7.18 1.64 -2.09
C TYR A 165 -5.85 2.17 -2.61
N LEU A 166 -5.62 1.97 -3.90
CA LEU A 166 -4.32 2.11 -4.53
C LEU A 166 -4.45 3.18 -5.61
N TYR A 167 -3.60 4.20 -5.57
CA TYR A 167 -3.78 5.41 -6.39
C TYR A 167 -2.58 5.62 -7.32
N GLU A 168 -2.85 5.91 -8.59
CA GLU A 168 -1.86 6.36 -9.57
C GLU A 168 -0.58 5.52 -9.59
N GLY A 169 -0.74 4.20 -9.51
CA GLY A 169 0.37 3.24 -9.47
C GLY A 169 0.32 2.27 -10.63
N PRO A 170 1.47 1.85 -11.20
CA PRO A 170 1.50 0.89 -12.29
C PRO A 170 0.91 -0.45 -11.88
N ASN A 171 0.39 -1.20 -12.86
CA ASN A 171 -0.07 -2.56 -12.66
C ASN A 171 1.12 -3.52 -12.55
N ILE A 172 1.21 -4.29 -11.46
CA ILE A 172 2.31 -5.23 -11.24
C ILE A 172 1.97 -6.69 -11.61
N HIS A 173 0.81 -6.97 -12.21
CA HIS A 173 0.36 -8.34 -12.44
C HIS A 173 1.42 -9.22 -13.15
N SER A 174 2.16 -8.66 -14.10
CA SER A 174 3.24 -9.36 -14.82
C SER A 174 4.44 -9.78 -13.95
N VAL A 175 4.61 -9.15 -12.79
CA VAL A 175 5.66 -9.45 -11.80
C VAL A 175 5.26 -10.62 -10.89
N LEU A 176 3.96 -10.89 -10.77
CA LEU A 176 3.43 -11.90 -9.86
C LEU A 176 3.61 -13.32 -10.42
N ASN A 177 3.94 -14.27 -9.55
CA ASN A 177 3.86 -15.70 -9.89
C ASN A 177 2.42 -16.22 -9.84
N ASP A 178 2.18 -17.43 -10.34
CA ASP A 178 0.84 -18.01 -10.45
C ASP A 178 0.07 -18.08 -9.13
N LYS A 179 0.76 -18.33 -8.00
CA LYS A 179 0.10 -18.35 -6.68
C LYS A 179 -0.37 -16.95 -6.31
N GLN A 180 0.49 -15.95 -6.50
CA GLN A 180 0.18 -14.56 -6.21
C GLN A 180 -0.95 -14.02 -7.10
N GLN A 181 -0.94 -14.37 -8.39
CA GLN A 181 -2.04 -14.02 -9.32
C GLN A 181 -3.38 -14.62 -8.87
N ARG A 182 -3.40 -15.89 -8.42
CA ARG A 182 -4.62 -16.52 -7.88
C ARG A 182 -5.11 -15.84 -6.59
N THR A 183 -4.20 -15.44 -5.71
CA THR A 183 -4.55 -14.65 -4.51
C THR A 183 -5.17 -13.31 -4.93
N ALA A 184 -4.55 -12.60 -5.87
CA ALA A 184 -5.05 -11.32 -6.39
C ALA A 184 -6.46 -11.46 -7.00
N GLU A 185 -6.71 -12.49 -7.81
CA GLU A 185 -8.03 -12.74 -8.41
C GLU A 185 -9.09 -13.04 -7.35
N THR A 186 -8.74 -13.81 -6.30
CA THR A 186 -9.65 -14.09 -5.17
C THR A 186 -10.06 -12.81 -4.43
N LEU A 187 -9.15 -11.84 -4.37
CA LEU A 187 -9.35 -10.55 -3.70
C LEU A 187 -9.79 -9.44 -4.64
N LYS A 188 -10.11 -9.74 -5.90
CA LYS A 188 -10.34 -8.74 -6.95
C LYS A 188 -11.34 -7.65 -6.54
N ASN A 189 -12.46 -8.04 -5.95
CA ASN A 189 -13.52 -7.12 -5.52
C ASN A 189 -13.18 -6.32 -4.24
N ARG A 190 -11.98 -6.51 -3.68
CA ARG A 190 -11.45 -5.80 -2.51
C ARG A 190 -10.24 -4.94 -2.84
N ILE A 191 -9.71 -5.02 -4.06
CA ILE A 191 -8.55 -4.26 -4.49
C ILE A 191 -9.01 -3.24 -5.54
N PHE A 192 -8.86 -1.96 -5.22
CA PHE A 192 -9.33 -0.84 -6.05
C PHE A 192 -8.13 0.00 -6.48
N ASN A 193 -7.79 -0.04 -7.76
CA ASN A 193 -6.79 0.84 -8.37
C ASN A 193 -7.50 2.05 -8.99
N TYR A 194 -7.29 3.22 -8.40
CA TYR A 194 -7.79 4.51 -8.89
C TYR A 194 -6.72 5.12 -9.78
N ILE A 195 -7.07 5.32 -11.04
CA ILE A 195 -6.17 5.74 -12.10
C ILE A 195 -6.84 6.86 -12.88
N ASP A 196 -6.20 8.03 -12.94
CA ASP A 196 -6.55 9.05 -13.94
C ASP A 196 -5.94 8.63 -15.28
N ASP A 197 -6.75 8.54 -16.33
CA ASP A 197 -6.29 8.21 -17.69
C ASP A 197 -5.29 9.26 -18.24
N LYS A 198 -5.17 10.43 -17.61
CA LYS A 198 -4.15 11.46 -17.89
C LYS A 198 -2.86 11.28 -17.08
N ASP A 199 -2.83 10.38 -16.10
CA ASP A 199 -1.63 10.10 -15.32
C ASP A 199 -0.70 9.14 -16.08
N TYR A 200 0.51 9.62 -16.33
CA TYR A 200 1.56 8.88 -17.03
C TYR A 200 2.15 7.70 -16.23
N ILE A 201 1.93 7.62 -14.89
CA ILE A 201 2.38 6.48 -14.07
C ILE A 201 1.55 5.22 -14.33
N ALA A 202 0.31 5.36 -14.80
CA ALA A 202 -0.67 4.28 -14.89
C ALA A 202 -0.42 3.27 -16.02
N ILE A 203 0.77 2.69 -16.01
CA ILE A 203 1.28 1.77 -17.02
C ILE A 203 0.81 0.34 -16.70
N GLY A 204 0.48 -0.42 -17.75
CA GLY A 204 0.17 -1.84 -17.65
C GLY A 204 -1.32 -2.17 -17.45
N TYR A 205 -2.25 -1.21 -17.54
CA TYR A 205 -3.69 -1.48 -17.43
C TYR A 205 -4.42 -1.69 -18.78
N THR A 206 -3.82 -1.28 -19.91
CA THR A 206 -4.44 -1.43 -21.24
C THR A 206 -4.26 -2.85 -21.77
N ASN A 207 -5.36 -3.57 -22.04
CA ASN A 207 -5.40 -4.92 -22.61
C ASN A 207 -4.56 -5.98 -21.85
N ALA A 208 -4.39 -5.82 -20.54
CA ALA A 208 -3.60 -6.72 -19.70
C ALA A 208 -4.39 -7.22 -18.49
N SER A 209 -4.04 -8.41 -17.99
CA SER A 209 -4.47 -8.86 -16.67
C SER A 209 -3.96 -7.90 -15.59
N MET A 210 -4.75 -7.65 -14.54
CA MET A 210 -4.46 -6.64 -13.52
C MET A 210 -4.69 -7.15 -12.10
N VAL A 211 -4.00 -6.55 -11.13
CA VAL A 211 -4.21 -6.84 -9.71
C VAL A 211 -5.42 -6.05 -9.21
N GLY A 212 -6.60 -6.67 -9.13
CA GLY A 212 -7.81 -6.01 -8.62
C GLY A 212 -8.70 -5.39 -9.69
N MET A 213 -9.54 -4.45 -9.27
CA MET A 213 -10.39 -3.65 -10.15
C MET A 213 -9.71 -2.32 -10.52
N LEU A 214 -10.02 -1.83 -11.71
CA LEU A 214 -9.65 -0.51 -12.18
C LEU A 214 -10.84 0.45 -11.99
N ILE A 215 -10.59 1.59 -11.36
CA ILE A 215 -11.53 2.68 -11.13
C ILE A 215 -10.96 3.92 -11.82
N ARG A 216 -11.79 4.59 -12.63
CA ARG A 216 -11.46 5.81 -13.40
C ARG A 216 -12.41 6.93 -13.01
#